data_AF-A0A2D7NAT6-F1
#
_entry.id   AF-A0A2D7NAT6-F1
#
_cell.length_a   1.000
_cell.length_b   1.000
_cell.length_c   1.000
_cell.angle_alpha   90.00
_cell.angle_beta   90.00
_cell.angle_gamma   90.00
#
_symmetry.space_group_name_H-M   'P 1'
#
loop_
_entity.id
_entity.type
_entity.pdbx_description
1 polymer ?
#
loop_
_entity_poly.entity_id
_entity_poly.type
_entity_poly.pdbx_seq_one_letter_code
_entity_poly.pdbx_strand_id
1 'polypeptide(L)'
;MANWSQDHDLVYLFMCVSFLADGEVDDAEKEAMRGNVKVMLPNVSDDNYQTMEDAVLEKFVSLGSDDARKEQYKHSLGAVHGKYDGDDESLFKVVKNLAYIARADDDIHENEVELIETAVNVWKMNDKISLMNTGSSLFVDYNG
;
A
#
# COMPACT_ATOMS: atom_id res chain seq x y z
N MET A 1 -9.62 19.60 -0.73
CA MET A 1 -9.13 18.48 -1.58
C MET A 1 -10.29 18.02 -2.46
N ALA A 2 -10.39 18.51 -3.69
CA ALA A 2 -11.57 18.28 -4.54
C ALA A 2 -11.45 17.07 -5.51
N ASN A 3 -10.31 16.38 -5.58
CA ASN A 3 -10.04 15.33 -6.58
C ASN A 3 -9.54 13.99 -5.99
N TRP A 4 -9.80 13.71 -4.70
CA TRP A 4 -9.38 12.42 -4.11
C TRP A 4 -10.18 11.26 -4.70
N SER A 5 -9.49 10.22 -5.18
CA SER A 5 -10.08 9.02 -5.81
C SER A 5 -9.53 7.74 -5.18
N GLN A 6 -10.12 6.59 -5.52
CA GLN A 6 -9.61 5.28 -5.09
C GLN A 6 -8.17 4.98 -5.59
N ASP A 7 -7.69 5.69 -6.61
CA ASP A 7 -6.29 5.63 -7.03
C ASP A 7 -5.37 6.35 -6.03
N HIS A 8 -5.83 7.47 -5.47
CA HIS A 8 -5.13 8.13 -4.37
C HIS A 8 -5.13 7.26 -3.12
N ASP A 9 -6.23 6.56 -2.85
CA ASP A 9 -6.28 5.59 -1.75
C ASP A 9 -5.27 4.46 -1.94
N LEU A 10 -5.11 3.94 -3.16
CA LEU A 10 -4.09 2.93 -3.47
C LEU A 10 -2.67 3.45 -3.21
N VAL A 11 -2.34 4.64 -3.71
CA VAL A 11 -1.03 5.27 -3.46
C VAL A 11 -0.83 5.58 -1.98
N TYR A 12 -1.89 5.93 -1.26
CA TYR A 12 -1.85 6.17 0.19
C TYR A 12 -1.51 4.89 0.97
N LEU A 13 -2.03 3.72 0.56
CA LEU A 13 -1.64 2.44 1.18
C LEU A 13 -0.14 2.18 1.05
N PHE A 14 0.43 2.48 -0.12
CA PHE A 14 1.85 2.34 -0.40
C PHE A 14 2.69 3.29 0.46
N MET A 15 2.30 4.56 0.54
CA MET A 15 2.94 5.56 1.41
C MET A 15 2.95 5.15 2.88
N CYS A 16 1.85 4.56 3.36
CA CYS A 16 1.75 4.11 4.75
C CYS A 16 2.69 2.96 5.07
N VAL A 17 2.82 1.98 4.16
CA VAL A 17 3.73 0.85 4.39
C VAL A 17 5.16 1.36 4.49
N SER A 18 5.60 2.23 3.58
CA SER A 18 6.94 2.81 3.66
C SER A 18 7.14 3.69 4.89
N PHE A 19 6.33 4.74 5.07
CA PHE A 19 6.62 5.74 6.09
C PHE A 19 6.36 5.27 7.53
N LEU A 20 5.30 4.47 7.77
CA LEU A 20 4.95 4.09 9.15
C LEU A 20 5.85 2.97 9.71
N ALA A 21 6.80 2.47 8.91
CA ALA A 21 7.82 1.53 9.33
C ALA A 21 8.79 2.17 10.32
N ASP A 22 9.51 3.20 9.86
CA ASP A 22 10.64 3.82 10.55
C ASP A 22 10.56 5.37 10.62
N GLY A 23 9.56 5.97 9.97
CA GLY A 23 9.33 7.41 9.92
C GLY A 23 9.97 8.12 8.73
N GLU A 24 10.56 7.38 7.78
CA GLU A 24 11.15 7.91 6.56
C GLU A 24 10.64 7.16 5.32
N VAL A 25 10.91 7.67 4.12
CA VAL A 25 10.69 6.93 2.88
C VAL A 25 11.95 7.08 2.06
N ASP A 26 12.64 5.97 1.85
CA ASP A 26 13.88 5.95 1.12
C ASP A 26 13.65 6.06 -0.41
N ASP A 27 14.73 6.18 -1.17
CA ASP A 27 14.62 6.31 -2.62
C ASP A 27 14.25 4.98 -3.31
N ALA A 28 14.64 3.83 -2.74
CA ALA A 28 14.29 2.51 -3.28
C ALA A 28 12.80 2.22 -3.13
N GLU A 29 12.20 2.60 -2.00
CA GLU A 29 10.78 2.55 -1.71
C GLU A 29 9.98 3.48 -2.61
N LYS A 30 10.42 4.72 -2.82
CA LYS A 30 9.76 5.63 -3.79
C LYS A 30 9.74 5.04 -5.19
N GLU A 31 10.87 4.48 -5.63
CA GLU A 31 10.96 3.80 -6.92
C GLU A 31 10.03 2.57 -6.97
N ALA A 32 9.99 1.78 -5.89
CA ALA A 32 9.11 0.63 -5.76
C ALA A 32 7.63 1.02 -5.81
N MET A 33 7.23 2.07 -5.08
CA MET A 33 5.86 2.61 -5.10
C MET A 33 5.47 3.02 -6.52
N ARG A 34 6.29 3.84 -7.18
CA ARG A 34 6.03 4.30 -8.56
C ARG A 34 5.93 3.16 -9.55
N GLY A 35 6.83 2.17 -9.45
CA GLY A 35 6.80 0.97 -10.28
C GLY A 35 5.53 0.15 -10.08
N ASN A 36 5.14 -0.08 -8.82
CA ASN A 36 3.99 -0.90 -8.46
C ASN A 36 2.65 -0.23 -8.75
N VAL A 37 2.58 1.10 -8.72
CA VAL A 37 1.37 1.80 -9.17
C VAL A 37 1.10 1.53 -10.65
N LYS A 38 2.13 1.45 -11.50
CA LYS A 38 1.95 1.09 -12.92
C LYS A 38 1.47 -0.34 -13.14
N VAL A 39 1.72 -1.26 -12.19
CA VAL A 39 1.16 -2.62 -12.24
C VAL A 39 -0.35 -2.57 -12.05
N MET A 40 -0.83 -1.72 -11.15
CA MET A 40 -2.26 -1.59 -10.84
C MET A 40 -3.00 -0.63 -11.78
N LEU A 41 -2.30 0.40 -12.29
CA LEU A 41 -2.80 1.49 -13.11
C LEU A 41 -1.92 1.63 -14.37
N PRO A 42 -1.94 0.68 -15.31
CA PRO A 42 -1.00 0.64 -16.44
C PRO A 42 -1.11 1.84 -17.40
N ASN A 43 -2.24 2.55 -17.36
CA ASN A 43 -2.50 3.71 -18.21
C ASN A 43 -2.20 5.05 -17.52
N VAL A 44 -1.69 5.04 -16.29
CA VAL A 44 -1.31 6.27 -15.60
C VAL A 44 -0.04 6.85 -16.23
N SER A 45 -0.08 8.12 -16.62
CA SER A 45 1.13 8.83 -17.05
C SER A 45 2.00 9.19 -15.85
N ASP A 46 3.28 9.47 -16.11
CA ASP A 46 4.20 9.91 -15.08
C ASP A 46 3.74 11.23 -14.41
N ASP A 47 3.19 12.17 -15.19
CA ASP A 47 2.64 13.43 -14.68
C ASP A 47 1.40 13.21 -13.79
N ASN A 48 0.54 12.27 -14.16
CA ASN A 48 -0.64 11.92 -13.37
C ASN A 48 -0.23 11.23 -12.07
N TYR A 49 0.77 10.34 -12.12
CA TYR A 49 1.34 9.73 -10.92
C TYR A 49 1.90 10.80 -9.98
N GLN A 50 2.73 11.72 -10.48
CA GLN A 50 3.31 12.79 -9.68
C GLN A 50 2.22 13.63 -9.00
N THR A 51 1.16 13.98 -9.74
CA THR A 51 0.03 14.74 -9.19
C THR A 51 -0.69 13.99 -8.07
N MET A 52 -0.85 12.66 -8.20
CA MET A 52 -1.45 11.84 -7.15
C MET A 52 -0.54 11.72 -5.93
N GLU A 53 0.76 11.50 -6.15
CA GLU A 53 1.77 11.41 -5.10
C GLU A 53 1.84 12.71 -4.28
N ASP A 54 1.87 13.87 -4.95
CA ASP A 54 1.85 15.18 -4.29
C ASP A 54 0.62 15.36 -3.41
N ALA A 55 -0.56 14.97 -3.90
CA ALA A 55 -1.82 15.05 -3.13
C ALA A 55 -1.85 14.06 -1.95
N VAL A 56 -1.27 12.87 -2.11
CA VAL A 56 -1.11 11.88 -1.04
C VAL A 56 -0.17 12.40 0.03
N LEU A 57 0.97 12.98 -0.36
CA LEU A 57 1.94 13.60 0.55
C LEU A 57 1.32 14.77 1.31
N GLU A 58 0.62 15.67 0.63
CA GLU A 58 -0.08 16.79 1.26
C GLU A 58 -1.06 16.28 2.33
N LYS A 59 -1.87 15.27 2.00
CA LYS A 59 -2.80 14.67 2.96
C LYS A 59 -2.04 14.01 4.12
N PHE A 60 -1.02 13.22 3.83
CA PHE A 60 -0.23 12.50 4.83
C PHE A 60 0.44 13.44 5.85
N VAL A 61 0.99 14.55 5.37
CA VAL A 61 1.54 15.62 6.22
C VAL A 61 0.44 16.31 7.02
N SER A 62 -0.71 16.61 6.39
CA SER A 62 -1.82 17.30 7.06
C SER A 62 -2.44 16.54 8.25
N LEU A 63 -2.35 15.20 8.23
CA LEU A 63 -2.86 14.35 9.31
C LEU A 63 -2.02 14.46 10.60
N GLY A 64 -0.74 14.81 10.48
CA GLY A 64 0.14 15.23 11.59
C GLY A 64 0.42 14.22 12.71
N SER A 65 -0.16 13.02 12.68
CA SER A 65 0.04 11.97 13.68
C SER A 65 -0.12 10.57 13.08
N ASP A 66 0.55 9.59 13.66
CA ASP A 66 0.50 8.21 13.20
C ASP A 66 -0.88 7.58 13.41
N ASP A 67 -1.58 7.94 14.48
CA ASP A 67 -2.96 7.49 14.70
C ASP A 67 -3.88 7.94 13.57
N ALA A 68 -3.84 9.23 13.21
CA ALA A 68 -4.66 9.77 12.11
C ALA A 68 -4.26 9.15 10.75
N ARG A 69 -2.97 8.86 10.54
CA ARG A 69 -2.49 8.16 9.35
C ARG A 69 -2.98 6.71 9.28
N LYS A 70 -2.94 5.99 10.40
CA LYS A 70 -3.48 4.62 10.52
C LYS A 70 -5.00 4.57 10.36
N GLU A 71 -5.72 5.59 10.82
CA GLU A 71 -7.17 5.73 10.56
C GLU A 71 -7.46 5.96 9.07
N GLN A 72 -6.72 6.87 8.42
CA GLN A 72 -6.83 7.07 6.98
C GLN A 72 -6.44 5.82 6.19
N TYR A 73 -5.42 5.08 6.63
CA TYR A 73 -5.03 3.80 6.04
C TYR A 73 -6.19 2.82 6.02
N LYS A 74 -6.89 2.64 7.16
CA LYS A 74 -8.09 1.79 7.24
C LYS A 74 -9.22 2.27 6.32
N HIS A 75 -9.42 3.58 6.20
CA HIS A 75 -10.38 4.12 5.24
C HIS A 75 -9.98 3.79 3.80
N SER A 76 -8.72 3.98 3.44
CA SER A 76 -8.18 3.69 2.11
C SER A 76 -8.24 2.19 1.79
N LEU A 77 -8.06 1.30 2.77
CA LEU A 77 -8.29 -0.14 2.60
C LEU A 77 -9.72 -0.44 2.16
N GLY A 78 -10.72 0.20 2.79
CA GLY A 78 -12.13 0.05 2.39
C GLY A 78 -12.41 0.58 0.99
N ALA A 79 -11.81 1.73 0.64
CA ALA A 79 -11.96 2.32 -0.69
C ALA A 79 -11.33 1.45 -1.79
N VAL A 80 -10.13 0.93 -1.57
CA VAL A 80 -9.44 0.02 -2.51
C VAL A 80 -10.16 -1.32 -2.61
N HIS A 81 -10.68 -1.86 -1.50
CA HIS A 81 -11.52 -3.05 -1.54
C HIS A 81 -12.73 -2.86 -2.46
N GLY A 82 -13.47 -1.77 -2.28
CA GLY A 82 -14.63 -1.45 -3.11
C GLY A 82 -14.29 -1.21 -4.59
N LYS A 83 -13.04 -0.82 -4.90
CA LYS A 83 -12.58 -0.67 -6.29
C LYS A 83 -12.43 -2.01 -7.00
N TYR A 84 -12.00 -3.03 -6.27
CA TYR A 84 -11.72 -4.38 -6.77
C TYR A 84 -12.72 -5.41 -6.23
N ASP A 85 -13.96 -4.97 -5.94
CA ASP A 85 -14.98 -5.85 -5.36
C ASP A 85 -15.26 -7.05 -6.28
N GLY A 86 -15.13 -8.26 -5.73
CA GLY A 86 -15.25 -9.51 -6.48
C GLY A 86 -14.04 -9.88 -7.36
N ASP A 87 -12.94 -9.12 -7.32
CA ASP A 87 -11.68 -9.41 -8.02
C ASP A 87 -10.55 -9.69 -7.03
N ASP A 88 -10.55 -10.92 -6.52
CA ASP A 88 -9.55 -11.42 -5.57
C ASP A 88 -8.11 -11.36 -6.14
N GLU A 89 -7.95 -11.52 -7.46
CA GLU A 89 -6.64 -11.44 -8.12
C GLU A 89 -6.07 -10.02 -8.04
N SER A 90 -6.91 -9.01 -8.25
CA SER A 90 -6.49 -7.61 -8.09
C SER A 90 -6.19 -7.27 -6.64
N LEU A 91 -6.99 -7.75 -5.69
CA LEU A 91 -6.69 -7.58 -4.25
C LEU A 91 -5.36 -8.26 -3.87
N PHE A 92 -5.12 -9.48 -4.35
CA PHE A 92 -3.85 -10.18 -4.19
C PHE A 92 -2.68 -9.37 -4.77
N LYS A 93 -2.82 -8.80 -5.98
CA LYS A 93 -1.79 -7.94 -6.56
C LYS A 93 -1.49 -6.73 -5.69
N VAL A 94 -2.49 -6.12 -5.05
CA VAL A 94 -2.24 -5.02 -4.10
C VAL A 94 -1.44 -5.52 -2.89
N VAL A 95 -1.83 -6.63 -2.27
CA VAL A 95 -1.08 -7.20 -1.13
C VAL A 95 0.37 -7.53 -1.51
N LYS A 96 0.56 -8.13 -2.70
CA LYS A 96 1.89 -8.43 -3.23
C LYS A 96 2.72 -7.17 -3.45
N ASN A 97 2.11 -6.08 -3.92
CA ASN A 97 2.79 -4.81 -4.09
C ASN A 97 3.18 -4.17 -2.75
N LEU A 98 2.31 -4.26 -1.73
CA LEU A 98 2.65 -3.80 -0.38
C LEU A 98 3.87 -4.54 0.17
N ALA A 99 3.90 -5.88 0.05
CA ALA A 99 5.06 -6.67 0.48
C ALA A 99 6.32 -6.44 -0.39
N TYR A 100 6.16 -6.04 -1.65
CA TYR A 100 7.28 -5.65 -2.50
C TYR A 100 7.89 -4.32 -2.08
N ILE A 101 7.06 -3.36 -1.67
CA ILE A 101 7.52 -2.06 -1.19
C ILE A 101 8.24 -2.23 0.14
N ALA A 102 7.66 -2.98 1.06
CA ALA A 102 8.23 -3.24 2.38
C ALA A 102 9.57 -4.00 2.38
N ARG A 103 10.06 -4.44 1.23
CA ARG A 103 11.36 -5.13 1.10
C ARG A 103 12.34 -4.36 0.21
N ALA A 104 11.98 -3.15 -0.22
CA ALA A 104 12.71 -2.42 -1.23
C ALA A 104 14.07 -1.93 -0.73
N ASP A 105 14.19 -1.71 0.58
CA ASP A 105 15.37 -1.23 1.31
C ASP A 105 16.21 -2.38 1.94
N ASP A 106 15.87 -3.63 1.63
CA ASP A 106 16.47 -4.85 2.19
C ASP A 106 16.29 -5.03 3.72
N ASP A 107 15.39 -4.29 4.38
CA ASP A 107 14.98 -4.49 5.78
C ASP A 107 13.44 -4.63 5.85
N ILE A 108 12.93 -5.39 6.82
CA ILE A 108 11.47 -5.51 7.03
C ILE A 108 11.16 -5.29 8.48
N HIS A 109 10.40 -4.23 8.73
CA HIS A 109 9.95 -3.83 10.05
C HIS A 109 8.65 -4.53 10.44
N GLU A 110 8.49 -4.78 11.74
CA GLU A 110 7.27 -5.41 12.30
C GLU A 110 6.01 -4.60 11.93
N ASN A 111 6.10 -3.27 11.95
CA ASN A 111 5.00 -2.38 11.58
C ASN A 111 4.52 -2.57 10.13
N GLU A 112 5.42 -2.85 9.19
CA GLU A 112 5.06 -3.06 7.79
C GLU A 112 4.29 -4.35 7.61
N VAL A 113 4.75 -5.41 8.29
CA VAL A 113 4.07 -6.71 8.32
C VAL A 113 2.68 -6.55 8.93
N GLU A 114 2.55 -5.81 10.05
CA GLU A 114 1.25 -5.53 10.68
C GLU A 114 0.27 -4.80 9.75
N LEU A 115 0.76 -3.82 8.97
CA LEU A 115 -0.06 -3.10 7.98
C LEU A 115 -0.54 -4.05 6.88
N ILE A 116 0.36 -4.89 6.34
CA ILE A 116 0.03 -5.85 5.28
C ILE A 116 -0.95 -6.91 5.78
N GLU A 117 -0.75 -7.44 6.99
CA GLU A 117 -1.69 -8.35 7.64
C GLU A 117 -3.05 -7.69 7.86
N THR A 118 -3.06 -6.40 8.26
CA THR A 118 -4.30 -5.62 8.38
C THR A 118 -5.05 -5.54 7.05
N ALA A 119 -4.36 -5.34 5.92
CA ALA A 119 -4.99 -5.34 4.60
C ALA A 119 -5.66 -6.69 4.28
N VAL A 120 -4.94 -7.79 4.47
CA VAL A 120 -5.46 -9.16 4.26
C VAL A 120 -6.69 -9.42 5.14
N ASN A 121 -6.62 -9.03 6.41
CA ASN A 121 -7.71 -9.20 7.38
C ASN A 121 -8.95 -8.37 7.01
N VAL A 122 -8.78 -7.09 6.67
CA VAL A 122 -9.89 -6.19 6.31
C VAL A 122 -10.60 -6.66 5.04
N TRP A 123 -9.84 -7.19 4.09
CA TRP A 123 -10.38 -7.72 2.83
C TRP A 123 -10.86 -9.17 2.95
N LYS A 124 -10.73 -9.79 4.13
CA LYS A 124 -11.12 -11.19 4.40
C LYS A 124 -10.46 -12.18 3.43
N MET A 125 -9.19 -11.95 3.13
CA MET A 125 -8.40 -12.74 2.19
C MET A 125 -7.56 -13.81 2.89
N ASN A 126 -7.73 -14.03 4.20
CA ASN A 126 -6.88 -14.94 5.00
C ASN A 126 -6.91 -16.41 4.55
N ASP A 127 -7.97 -16.85 3.88
CA ASP A 127 -8.10 -18.20 3.32
C ASP A 127 -7.46 -18.31 1.92
N LYS A 128 -7.25 -17.17 1.25
CA LYS A 128 -6.71 -17.09 -0.13
C LYS A 128 -5.29 -16.56 -0.19
N ILE A 129 -4.82 -15.82 0.82
CA ILE A 129 -3.47 -15.24 0.85
C ILE A 129 -2.71 -15.80 2.04
N SER A 130 -1.52 -16.33 1.78
CA SER A 130 -0.56 -16.71 2.81
C SER A 130 0.59 -15.71 2.84
N LEU A 131 0.86 -15.20 4.04
CA LEU A 131 2.01 -14.35 4.33
C LEU A 131 3.05 -15.19 5.09
N MET A 132 4.29 -15.22 4.61
CA MET A 132 5.41 -15.87 5.28
C MET A 132 6.52 -14.84 5.48
N ASN A 133 6.68 -14.38 6.72
CA ASN A 133 7.80 -13.55 7.13
C ASN A 133 8.99 -14.45 7.56
N THR A 134 10.15 -14.29 6.93
CA THR A 134 11.38 -15.01 7.28
C THR A 134 12.33 -14.20 8.15
N GLY A 135 11.93 -12.99 8.56
CA GLY A 135 12.76 -12.00 9.26
C GLY A 135 13.68 -11.20 8.33
N SER A 136 13.81 -11.61 7.07
CA SER A 136 14.58 -10.91 6.04
C SER A 136 13.82 -10.77 4.72
N SER A 137 12.62 -11.34 4.65
CA SER A 137 11.75 -11.26 3.48
C SER A 137 10.31 -11.55 3.88
N LEU A 138 9.35 -10.99 3.14
CA LEU A 138 7.94 -11.25 3.26
C LEU A 138 7.42 -11.86 1.95
N PHE A 139 7.12 -13.16 1.98
CA PHE A 139 6.56 -13.87 0.85
C PHE A 139 5.03 -13.81 0.90
N VAL A 140 4.42 -13.61 -0.27
CA VAL A 140 2.97 -13.54 -0.45
C VAL A 140 2.57 -14.56 -1.50
N ASP A 141 1.80 -15.56 -1.10
CA ASP A 141 1.26 -16.60 -1.99
C ASP A 141 -0.26 -16.50 -2.10
N TYR A 142 -0.78 -16.82 -3.29
CA TYR A 142 -2.21 -16.89 -3.59
C TYR A 142 -2.67 -18.34 -3.73
N ASN A 143 -3.67 -18.72 -2.93
CA ASN A 143 -4.24 -20.06 -2.81
C ASN A 143 -5.67 -20.15 -3.37
N GLY A 144 -6.16 -19.10 -4.02
CA GLY A 144 -7.52 -19.00 -4.56
C GLY A 144 -7.67 -19.44 -6.01
#